data_AF-A0A941SDZ7-F1
#
_entry.id   AF-A0A941SDZ7-F1
#
_cell.length_a   1.000
_cell.length_b   1.000
_cell.length_c   1.000
_cell.angle_alpha   90.00
_cell.angle_beta   90.00
_cell.angle_gamma   90.00
#
_symmetry.space_group_name_H-M   'P 1'
#
loop_
_entity.id
_entity.type
_entity.pdbx_description
1 polymer ?
#
loop_
_entity_poly.entity_id
_entity_poly.type
_entity_poly.pdbx_seq_one_letter_code
_entity_poly.pdbx_strand_id
1 'polypeptide(L)'
;MNKKISPFLLSFVFSIPLSLNANNNQPKYWSVNSDHVVNIYEQPKYNAKVVGVISPKSYGLKNLGCSLKKTNAWCKIDYREQIGWIEGRYLKEYIQEEKLIANNDFTVNCERIEYNDDKLICHDSHLKMLDEQLNAVFEQAQKVALAEEEQDALDKLKENQKEWVKNRHDCWKSQIGLAECIKQFYEMRITELQAYWKLIPSTTFNHFICDDNTEFFITEYATKPLASATIDYEGNRAVLVQSATANGVKYIGANDSYVWLQGKNAAFAWDLSKPVLHCAIQDLISS
;
A
#
# COMPACT_ATOMS: atom_id res chain seq x y z
N MET A 1 53.00 -20.44 56.43
CA MET A 1 51.76 -19.63 56.51
C MET A 1 51.00 -19.77 55.22
N ASN A 2 49.81 -20.36 55.30
CA ASN A 2 48.87 -20.63 54.21
C ASN A 2 48.36 -19.33 53.57
N LYS A 3 48.15 -19.35 52.24
CA LYS A 3 46.93 -18.80 51.63
C LYS A 3 46.66 -19.50 50.30
N LYS A 4 45.67 -20.40 50.35
CA LYS A 4 45.05 -21.07 49.21
C LYS A 4 44.32 -20.03 48.35
N ILE A 5 44.53 -20.07 47.04
CA ILE A 5 43.73 -19.33 46.06
C ILE A 5 42.54 -20.24 45.71
N SER A 6 41.33 -19.76 45.99
CA SER A 6 40.06 -20.41 45.68
C SER A 6 39.57 -19.95 44.31
N PRO A 7 39.09 -20.83 43.42
CA PRO A 7 38.46 -20.41 42.18
C PRO A 7 36.99 -20.10 42.46
N PHE A 8 36.58 -18.85 42.24
CA PHE A 8 35.18 -18.44 42.30
C PHE A 8 34.49 -18.88 41.00
N LEU A 9 33.60 -19.88 41.11
CA LEU A 9 32.69 -20.27 40.04
C LEU A 9 31.69 -19.12 39.81
N LEU A 10 31.83 -18.38 38.72
CA LEU A 10 30.79 -17.49 38.21
C LEU A 10 29.68 -18.34 37.57
N SER A 11 28.64 -18.64 38.34
CA SER A 11 27.39 -19.18 37.82
C SER A 11 26.63 -18.05 37.09
N PHE A 12 26.81 -17.94 35.76
CA PHE A 12 25.89 -17.17 34.92
C PHE A 12 24.56 -17.93 34.85
N VAL A 13 23.62 -17.58 35.72
CA VAL A 13 22.23 -17.95 35.55
C VAL A 13 21.69 -17.09 34.41
N PHE A 14 21.65 -17.65 33.20
CA PHE A 14 20.85 -17.09 32.12
C PHE A 14 19.39 -17.16 32.56
N SER A 15 18.86 -16.06 33.08
CA SER A 15 17.41 -15.92 33.25
C SER A 15 16.79 -15.92 31.87
N ILE A 16 16.28 -17.08 31.45
CA ILE A 16 15.36 -17.18 30.31
C ILE A 16 14.23 -16.19 30.62
N PRO A 17 13.97 -15.18 29.77
CA PRO A 17 12.77 -14.38 29.95
C PRO A 17 11.59 -15.34 29.81
N LEU A 18 10.82 -15.48 30.89
CA LEU A 18 9.53 -16.14 30.88
C LEU A 18 8.71 -15.48 29.77
N SER A 19 8.58 -16.17 28.63
CA SER A 19 7.61 -15.83 27.60
C SER A 19 6.24 -15.90 28.25
N LEU A 20 5.68 -14.73 28.57
CA LEU A 20 4.29 -14.62 28.98
C LEU A 20 3.45 -15.16 27.83
N ASN A 21 2.72 -16.25 28.12
CA ASN A 21 1.75 -16.86 27.22
C ASN A 21 0.85 -15.77 26.61
N ALA A 22 1.01 -15.54 25.31
CA ALA A 22 0.04 -14.82 24.52
C ALA A 22 -1.22 -15.69 24.44
N ASN A 23 -2.27 -15.29 25.16
CA ASN A 23 -3.61 -15.80 24.87
C ASN A 23 -3.95 -15.40 23.43
N ASN A 24 -4.23 -16.38 22.56
CA ASN A 24 -4.57 -16.23 21.14
C ASN A 24 -5.85 -15.41 20.84
N ASN A 25 -6.38 -14.64 21.80
CA ASN A 25 -7.60 -13.84 21.70
C ASN A 25 -7.35 -12.31 21.79
N GLN A 26 -6.11 -11.85 21.63
CA GLN A 26 -5.82 -10.40 21.55
C GLN A 26 -5.64 -9.97 20.10
N PRO A 27 -6.15 -8.79 19.70
CA PRO A 27 -6.00 -8.31 18.33
C PRO A 27 -4.54 -7.99 18.03
N LYS A 28 -4.14 -8.17 16.77
CA LYS A 28 -2.78 -7.89 16.29
C LYS A 28 -2.46 -6.38 16.30
N TYR A 29 -3.48 -5.55 16.15
CA TYR A 29 -3.39 -4.09 16.17
C TYR A 29 -4.50 -3.48 17.02
N TRP A 30 -4.26 -2.27 17.49
CA TRP A 30 -5.23 -1.46 18.21
C TRP A 30 -5.54 -0.15 17.47
N SER A 31 -6.73 0.38 17.73
CA SER A 31 -7.13 1.75 17.40
C SER A 31 -7.26 2.60 18.65
N VAL A 32 -6.97 3.89 18.52
CA VAL A 32 -7.14 4.88 19.58
C VAL A 32 -8.62 5.24 19.72
N ASN A 33 -9.15 5.01 20.91
CA ASN A 33 -10.47 5.42 21.35
C ASN A 33 -10.37 6.67 22.25
N SER A 34 -9.97 7.80 21.64
CA SER A 34 -9.84 9.09 22.31
C SER A 34 -10.07 10.23 21.32
N ASP A 35 -10.70 11.31 21.79
CA ASP A 35 -10.84 12.58 21.05
C ASP A 35 -9.68 13.56 21.34
N HIS A 36 -8.77 13.18 22.24
CA HIS A 36 -7.58 13.93 22.61
C HIS A 36 -6.31 13.14 22.31
N VAL A 37 -5.18 13.85 22.21
CA VAL A 37 -3.85 13.24 22.07
C VAL A 37 -3.59 12.29 23.23
N VAL A 38 -2.96 11.16 22.94
CA VAL A 38 -2.63 10.13 23.92
C VAL A 38 -1.12 9.96 23.99
N ASN A 39 -0.58 9.89 25.20
CA ASN A 39 0.85 9.72 25.41
C ASN A 39 1.26 8.25 25.32
N ILE A 40 2.45 8.01 24.79
CA ILE A 40 3.18 6.75 24.88
C ILE A 40 4.21 6.91 26.01
N TYR A 41 4.19 6.01 26.98
CA TYR A 41 5.04 6.04 28.16
C TYR A 41 6.16 5.00 28.09
N GLU A 42 7.33 5.31 28.64
CA GLU A 42 8.45 4.36 28.73
C GLU A 42 8.13 3.15 29.63
N GLN A 43 7.26 3.35 30.63
CA GLN A 43 6.83 2.33 31.59
C GLN A 43 5.30 2.41 31.79
N PRO A 44 4.63 1.31 32.22
CA PRO A 44 3.17 1.26 32.37
C PRO A 44 2.68 2.01 33.63
N LYS A 45 2.92 3.32 33.70
CA LYS A 45 2.55 4.20 34.82
C LYS A 45 2.47 5.66 34.37
N TYR A 46 1.57 6.42 34.99
CA TYR A 46 1.27 7.81 34.61
C TYR A 46 2.43 8.80 34.75
N ASN A 47 3.38 8.56 35.65
CA ASN A 47 4.51 9.44 35.91
C ASN A 47 5.80 9.01 35.17
N ALA A 48 5.71 8.04 34.25
CA ALA A 48 6.83 7.66 33.42
C ALA A 48 7.14 8.75 32.38
N LYS A 49 8.37 8.72 31.85
CA LYS A 49 8.77 9.55 30.73
C LYS A 49 7.86 9.29 29.53
N VAL A 50 7.36 10.36 28.92
CA VAL A 50 6.66 10.29 27.63
C VAL A 50 7.70 10.10 26.54
N VAL A 51 7.55 9.04 25.75
CA VAL A 51 8.47 8.66 24.66
C VAL A 51 7.84 8.90 23.27
N GLY A 52 6.54 9.21 23.23
CA GLY A 52 5.82 9.49 22.01
C GLY A 52 4.42 10.03 22.29
N VAL A 53 3.77 10.54 21.24
CA VAL A 53 2.39 11.02 21.29
C VAL A 53 1.62 10.48 20.09
N ILE A 54 0.36 10.16 20.32
CA ILE A 54 -0.54 9.59 19.32
C ILE A 54 -1.72 10.54 19.14
N SER A 55 -2.00 10.90 17.90
CA SER A 55 -3.14 11.77 17.56
C SER A 55 -4.48 11.08 17.87
N PRO A 56 -5.55 11.84 18.15
CA PRO A 56 -6.90 11.30 18.28
C PRO A 56 -7.26 10.38 17.11
N LYS A 57 -8.02 9.31 17.39
CA LYS A 57 -8.49 8.34 16.39
C LYS A 57 -7.41 7.68 15.52
N SER A 58 -6.13 7.72 15.92
CA SER A 58 -5.07 6.99 15.24
C SER A 58 -5.31 5.47 15.31
N TYR A 59 -4.83 4.73 14.32
CA TYR A 59 -4.94 3.27 14.26
C TYR A 59 -3.60 2.64 13.87
N GLY A 60 -3.56 1.31 13.75
CA GLY A 60 -2.35 0.58 13.39
C GLY A 60 -1.31 0.49 14.51
N LEU A 61 -1.73 0.64 15.77
CA LEU A 61 -0.85 0.45 16.92
C LEU A 61 -0.59 -1.05 17.08
N LYS A 62 0.60 -1.52 16.72
CA LYS A 62 0.94 -2.94 16.78
C LYS A 62 0.89 -3.41 18.24
N ASN A 63 0.11 -4.45 18.49
CA ASN A 63 -0.04 -5.01 19.82
C ASN A 63 1.19 -5.85 20.19
N LEU A 64 1.97 -5.38 21.16
CA LEU A 64 3.10 -6.13 21.72
C LEU A 64 2.73 -6.81 23.06
N GLY A 65 1.46 -6.72 23.48
CA GLY A 65 0.90 -7.40 24.64
C GLY A 65 0.30 -6.44 25.67
N CYS A 66 -0.86 -6.82 26.22
CA CYS A 66 -1.56 -6.07 27.27
C CYS A 66 -1.51 -6.75 28.64
N SER A 67 -1.35 -5.96 29.70
CA SER A 67 -1.50 -6.41 31.08
C SER A 67 -2.98 -6.61 31.41
N LEU A 68 -3.40 -7.85 31.67
CA LEU A 68 -4.81 -8.28 31.78
C LEU A 68 -5.56 -7.83 33.05
N LYS A 69 -5.11 -6.78 33.76
CA LYS A 69 -5.83 -6.24 34.91
C LYS A 69 -6.93 -5.29 34.42
N LYS A 70 -8.19 -5.78 34.38
CA LYS A 70 -9.37 -5.12 33.77
C LYS A 70 -9.63 -3.64 34.12
N THR A 71 -9.09 -3.12 35.22
CA THR A 71 -9.33 -1.73 35.65
C THR A 71 -8.18 -0.77 35.41
N ASN A 72 -6.99 -1.24 35.00
CA ASN A 72 -5.79 -0.44 34.72
C ASN A 72 -4.87 -1.15 33.73
N ALA A 73 -5.45 -1.72 32.66
CA ALA A 73 -4.68 -2.44 31.67
C ALA A 73 -3.72 -1.46 30.98
N TRP A 74 -2.43 -1.77 30.99
CA TRP A 74 -1.44 -1.09 30.16
C TRP A 74 -1.08 -2.03 29.01
N CYS A 75 -1.04 -1.49 27.81
CA CYS A 75 -0.69 -2.22 26.61
C CYS A 75 0.64 -1.71 26.09
N LYS A 76 1.55 -2.65 25.82
CA LYS A 76 2.78 -2.34 25.11
C LYS A 76 2.45 -2.31 23.63
N ILE A 77 2.84 -1.23 22.96
CA ILE A 77 2.56 -0.99 21.56
C ILE A 77 3.83 -0.55 20.83
N ASP A 78 3.84 -0.80 19.53
CA ASP A 78 4.75 -0.16 18.57
C ASP A 78 3.90 0.70 17.64
N TYR A 79 4.18 2.01 17.64
CA TYR A 79 3.53 2.98 16.79
C TYR A 79 4.58 3.81 16.07
N ARG A 80 4.72 3.61 14.75
CA ARG A 80 5.72 4.30 13.92
C ARG A 80 7.14 4.15 14.49
N GLU A 81 7.53 2.93 14.87
CA GLU A 81 8.83 2.60 15.47
C GLU A 81 9.04 3.16 16.89
N GLN A 82 8.03 3.81 17.47
CA GLN A 82 8.04 4.25 18.87
C GLN A 82 7.41 3.17 19.74
N ILE A 83 8.26 2.42 20.44
CA ILE A 83 7.83 1.36 21.36
C ILE A 83 7.60 1.94 22.75
N GLY A 84 6.42 1.68 23.32
CA GLY A 84 6.14 2.05 24.70
C GLY A 84 4.79 1.57 25.19
N TRP A 85 4.28 2.20 26.24
CA TRP A 85 3.08 1.79 26.98
C TRP A 85 1.98 2.82 26.85
N ILE A 86 0.76 2.35 26.59
CA ILE A 86 -0.47 3.13 26.52
C ILE A 86 -1.51 2.52 27.46
N GLU A 87 -2.39 3.35 28.01
CA GLU A 87 -3.51 2.85 28.78
C GLU A 87 -4.54 2.16 27.87
N GLY A 88 -4.95 0.96 28.24
CA GLY A 88 -5.90 0.14 27.49
C GLY A 88 -7.27 0.79 27.33
N ARG A 89 -7.66 1.75 28.19
CA ARG A 89 -8.91 2.52 28.01
C ARG A 89 -8.91 3.39 26.74
N TYR A 90 -7.74 3.76 26.26
CA TYR A 90 -7.58 4.49 25.01
C TYR A 90 -7.51 3.53 23.82
N LEU A 91 -7.61 2.23 24.02
CA LEU A 91 -7.55 1.24 22.95
C LEU A 91 -8.93 0.63 22.74
N LYS A 92 -9.32 0.54 21.47
CA LYS A 92 -10.37 -0.35 20.99
C LYS A 92 -9.75 -1.34 20.02
N GLU A 93 -10.33 -2.54 19.96
CA GLU A 93 -9.95 -3.53 18.95
C GLU A 93 -9.90 -2.86 17.58
N TYR A 94 -8.82 -3.12 16.84
CA TYR A 94 -8.78 -2.74 15.44
C TYR A 94 -9.70 -3.68 14.67
N ILE A 95 -11.00 -3.38 14.71
CA ILE A 95 -11.97 -3.93 13.79
C ILE A 95 -11.95 -2.95 12.62
N GLN A 96 -11.66 -3.40 11.39
CA GLN A 96 -12.43 -3.03 10.18
C GLN A 96 -11.75 -3.25 8.82
N GLU A 97 -10.45 -3.53 8.68
CA GLU A 97 -9.90 -3.73 7.32
C GLU A 97 -10.42 -5.04 6.69
N GLU A 98 -10.36 -6.16 7.41
CA GLU A 98 -10.69 -7.46 6.83
C GLU A 98 -12.20 -7.67 6.58
N LYS A 99 -13.07 -6.99 7.33
CA LYS A 99 -14.53 -7.28 7.33
C LYS A 99 -15.32 -6.49 6.29
N LEU A 100 -14.93 -5.26 5.96
CA LEU A 100 -15.54 -4.49 4.87
C LEU A 100 -15.09 -5.02 3.51
N ILE A 101 -13.80 -5.29 3.39
CA ILE A 101 -13.14 -5.81 2.20
C ILE A 101 -13.66 -7.22 1.84
N ALA A 102 -14.07 -8.02 2.84
CA ALA A 102 -14.66 -9.34 2.62
C ALA A 102 -16.02 -9.32 1.89
N ASN A 103 -16.76 -8.19 1.92
CA ASN A 103 -18.05 -8.07 1.23
C ASN A 103 -17.93 -7.54 -0.21
N ASN A 104 -16.71 -7.35 -0.72
CA ASN A 104 -16.42 -6.67 -2.00
C ASN A 104 -17.02 -5.25 -2.07
N ASP A 105 -17.11 -4.57 -0.94
CA ASP A 105 -17.48 -3.16 -0.91
C ASP A 105 -16.21 -2.32 -1.09
N PHE A 106 -16.00 -1.81 -2.31
CA PHE A 106 -14.81 -1.06 -2.69
C PHE A 106 -15.06 0.45 -2.80
N THR A 107 -16.31 0.88 -2.60
CA THR A 107 -16.74 2.27 -2.66
C THR A 107 -16.87 2.81 -1.24
N VAL A 108 -16.61 4.10 -1.04
CA VAL A 108 -16.78 4.70 0.29
C VAL A 108 -18.26 4.89 0.62
N ASN A 109 -18.71 4.27 1.70
CA ASN A 109 -20.06 4.47 2.22
C ASN A 109 -20.11 5.68 3.17
N CYS A 110 -20.58 6.83 2.68
CA CYS A 110 -20.66 8.05 3.48
C CYS A 110 -21.71 8.03 4.62
N GLU A 111 -22.59 7.04 4.66
CA GLU A 111 -23.50 6.81 5.78
C GLU A 111 -22.82 6.00 6.90
N ARG A 112 -21.71 5.34 6.59
CA ARG A 112 -20.92 4.52 7.51
C ARG A 112 -19.43 4.84 7.39
N ILE A 113 -19.04 5.94 8.02
CA ILE A 113 -17.63 6.38 8.05
C ILE A 113 -16.87 5.54 9.08
N GLU A 114 -15.98 4.69 8.60
CA GLU A 114 -15.14 3.82 9.43
C GLU A 114 -13.70 4.32 9.55
N TYR A 115 -13.20 5.01 8.50
CA TYR A 115 -11.84 5.53 8.44
C TYR A 115 -11.74 7.06 8.30
N ASN A 116 -10.57 7.61 8.65
CA ASN A 116 -10.31 9.05 8.55
C ASN A 116 -10.24 9.54 7.10
N ASP A 117 -9.75 8.70 6.18
CA ASP A 117 -9.75 8.99 4.75
C ASP A 117 -11.16 8.94 4.16
N ASP A 118 -12.02 7.99 4.55
CA ASP A 118 -13.44 7.95 4.15
C ASP A 118 -14.15 9.26 4.50
N LYS A 119 -13.91 9.78 5.71
CA LYS A 119 -14.47 11.07 6.12
C LYS A 119 -14.07 12.18 5.14
N LEU A 120 -12.79 12.23 4.77
CA LEU A 120 -12.31 13.25 3.85
C LEU A 120 -12.91 13.06 2.45
N ILE A 121 -12.96 11.82 1.95
CA ILE A 121 -13.57 11.47 0.66
C ILE A 121 -15.04 11.91 0.61
N CYS A 122 -15.79 11.72 1.69
CA CYS A 122 -17.20 12.09 1.75
C CYS A 122 -17.47 13.61 1.80
N HIS A 123 -16.52 14.41 2.27
CA HIS A 123 -16.68 15.87 2.41
C HIS A 123 -16.02 16.66 1.27
N ASP A 124 -15.00 16.08 0.61
CA ASP A 124 -14.35 16.68 -0.55
C ASP A 124 -15.04 16.23 -1.84
N SER A 125 -15.65 17.17 -2.56
CA SER A 125 -16.42 16.86 -3.77
C SER A 125 -15.56 16.22 -4.88
N HIS A 126 -14.28 16.57 -4.97
CA HIS A 126 -13.41 16.02 -6.00
C HIS A 126 -13.00 14.58 -5.68
N LEU A 127 -12.66 14.30 -4.41
CA LEU A 127 -12.37 12.94 -3.97
C LEU A 127 -13.60 12.03 -4.07
N LYS A 128 -14.79 12.55 -3.76
CA LYS A 128 -16.05 11.82 -3.96
C LYS A 128 -16.29 11.46 -5.43
N MET A 129 -16.07 12.41 -6.35
CA MET A 129 -16.19 12.14 -7.78
C MET A 129 -15.20 11.07 -8.25
N LEU A 130 -13.98 11.07 -7.72
CA LEU A 130 -12.98 10.04 -8.02
C LEU A 130 -13.40 8.65 -7.48
N ASP A 131 -14.00 8.57 -6.29
CA ASP A 131 -14.54 7.32 -5.74
C ASP A 131 -15.67 6.76 -6.62
N GLU A 132 -16.62 7.61 -7.01
CA GLU A 132 -17.71 7.24 -7.93
C GLU A 132 -17.18 6.80 -9.31
N GLN A 133 -16.18 7.51 -9.84
CA GLN A 133 -15.54 7.16 -11.11
C GLN A 133 -14.81 5.82 -11.03
N LEU A 134 -14.10 5.56 -9.93
CA LEU A 134 -13.42 4.28 -9.74
C LEU A 134 -14.42 3.13 -9.67
N ASN A 135 -15.55 3.29 -8.99
CA ASN A 135 -16.58 2.25 -8.96
C ASN A 135 -17.09 1.94 -10.38
N ALA A 136 -17.39 2.97 -11.18
CA ALA A 136 -17.88 2.79 -12.55
C ALA A 136 -16.85 2.11 -13.48
N VAL A 137 -15.56 2.43 -13.34
CA VAL A 137 -14.48 1.80 -14.10
C VAL A 137 -14.24 0.37 -13.63
N PHE A 138 -14.33 0.11 -12.33
CA PHE A 138 -14.19 -1.23 -11.77
C PHE A 138 -15.30 -2.17 -12.24
N GLU A 139 -16.55 -1.71 -12.28
CA GLU A 139 -17.67 -2.48 -12.85
C GLU A 139 -17.46 -2.84 -14.33
N GLN A 140 -16.85 -1.95 -15.12
CA GLN A 140 -16.48 -2.24 -16.51
C GLN A 140 -15.38 -3.31 -16.58
N ALA A 141 -14.33 -3.17 -15.77
CA ALA A 141 -13.25 -4.16 -15.68
C ALA A 141 -13.79 -5.54 -15.28
N GLN A 142 -14.76 -5.61 -14.34
CA GLN A 142 -15.39 -6.87 -13.95
C GLN A 142 -16.15 -7.54 -15.11
N LYS A 143 -16.83 -6.76 -15.96
CA LYS A 143 -17.52 -7.30 -17.15
C LYS A 143 -16.54 -7.88 -18.15
N VAL A 144 -15.41 -7.21 -18.38
CA VAL A 144 -14.33 -7.74 -19.24
C VAL A 144 -13.76 -9.02 -18.62
N ALA A 145 -13.41 -8.99 -17.33
CA ALA A 145 -12.86 -10.15 -16.62
C ALA A 145 -13.77 -11.39 -16.63
N LEU A 146 -15.09 -11.20 -16.63
CA LEU A 146 -16.07 -12.29 -16.75
C LEU A 146 -16.15 -12.90 -18.16
N ALA A 147 -15.72 -12.15 -19.18
CA ALA A 147 -15.73 -12.58 -20.58
C ALA A 147 -14.37 -13.12 -21.05
N GLU A 148 -13.31 -12.94 -20.26
CA GLU A 148 -11.98 -13.49 -20.52
C GLU A 148 -11.96 -15.01 -20.36
N GLU A 149 -11.04 -15.66 -21.08
CA GLU A 149 -10.83 -17.12 -20.98
C GLU A 149 -10.04 -17.52 -19.72
N GLU A 150 -9.31 -16.57 -19.12
CA GLU A 150 -8.53 -16.81 -17.92
C GLU A 150 -9.45 -17.09 -16.71
N GLN A 151 -9.36 -18.31 -16.20
CA GLN A 151 -10.33 -18.90 -15.27
C GLN A 151 -10.46 -18.18 -13.91
N ASP A 152 -9.54 -17.27 -13.57
CA ASP A 152 -9.51 -16.53 -12.30
C ASP A 152 -9.41 -15.00 -12.47
N ALA A 153 -9.62 -14.46 -13.69
CA ALA A 153 -9.43 -13.04 -13.98
C ALA A 153 -10.23 -12.12 -13.05
N LEU A 154 -11.49 -12.46 -12.78
CA LEU A 154 -12.37 -11.70 -11.89
C LEU A 154 -11.90 -11.73 -10.44
N ASP A 155 -11.44 -12.88 -9.96
CA ASP A 155 -11.00 -13.04 -8.57
C ASP A 155 -9.68 -12.30 -8.34
N LYS A 156 -8.75 -12.37 -9.28
CA LYS A 156 -7.52 -11.57 -9.27
C LYS A 156 -7.82 -10.08 -9.30
N LEU A 157 -8.77 -9.64 -10.13
CA LEU A 157 -9.21 -8.25 -10.18
C LEU A 157 -9.73 -7.76 -8.82
N LYS A 158 -10.62 -8.54 -8.19
CA LYS A 158 -11.18 -8.22 -6.88
C LYS A 158 -10.11 -8.21 -5.80
N GLU A 159 -9.20 -9.19 -5.78
CA GLU A 159 -8.13 -9.24 -4.78
C GLU A 159 -7.18 -8.04 -4.91
N ASN A 160 -6.82 -7.66 -6.13
CA ASN A 160 -6.03 -6.45 -6.37
C ASN A 160 -6.78 -5.18 -5.94
N GLN A 161 -8.11 -5.13 -6.11
CA GLN A 161 -8.93 -4.02 -5.65
C GLN A 161 -8.99 -3.93 -4.14
N LYS A 162 -9.10 -5.06 -3.44
CA LYS A 162 -9.01 -5.14 -1.97
C LYS A 162 -7.69 -4.59 -1.47
N GLU A 163 -6.59 -5.01 -2.08
CA GLU A 163 -5.25 -4.55 -1.71
C GLU A 163 -5.08 -3.06 -1.98
N TRP A 164 -5.63 -2.55 -3.07
CA TRP A 164 -5.65 -1.12 -3.35
C TRP A 164 -6.39 -0.32 -2.25
N VAL A 165 -7.55 -0.79 -1.77
CA VAL A 165 -8.30 -0.14 -0.68
C VAL A 165 -7.45 -0.07 0.59
N LYS A 166 -6.78 -1.17 0.98
CA LYS A 166 -5.87 -1.18 2.15
C LYS A 166 -4.76 -0.15 2.00
N ASN A 167 -4.12 -0.09 0.83
CA ASN A 167 -3.04 0.85 0.59
C ASN A 167 -3.51 2.32 0.58
N ARG A 168 -4.73 2.60 0.10
CA ARG A 168 -5.34 3.93 0.20
C ARG A 168 -5.55 4.34 1.66
N HIS A 169 -6.03 3.43 2.50
CA HIS A 169 -6.20 3.67 3.94
C HIS A 169 -4.88 3.98 4.65
N ASP A 170 -3.73 3.70 4.05
CA ASP A 170 -2.41 4.04 4.58
C ASP A 170 -1.95 5.47 4.24
N CYS A 171 -2.75 6.26 3.53
CA CYS A 171 -2.40 7.64 3.15
C CYS A 171 -2.10 8.58 4.32
N TRP A 172 -2.55 8.28 5.54
CA TRP A 172 -2.15 9.03 6.73
C TRP A 172 -0.64 8.95 7.04
N LYS A 173 0.06 7.95 6.50
CA LYS A 173 1.51 7.77 6.60
C LYS A 173 2.28 8.65 5.60
N SER A 174 1.61 9.16 4.58
CA SER A 174 2.25 9.86 3.46
C SER A 174 2.78 11.24 3.86
N GLN A 175 3.92 11.62 3.26
CA GLN A 175 4.57 12.90 3.49
C GLN A 175 3.96 14.05 2.66
N ILE A 176 3.21 13.74 1.60
CA ILE A 176 2.60 14.73 0.70
C ILE A 176 1.24 15.25 1.21
N GLY A 177 0.77 14.73 2.34
CA GLY A 177 -0.53 15.06 2.93
C GLY A 177 -1.64 14.08 2.54
N LEU A 178 -2.64 13.96 3.41
CA LEU A 178 -3.72 12.97 3.30
C LEU A 178 -4.53 13.12 2.00
N ALA A 179 -4.98 14.34 1.69
CA ALA A 179 -5.83 14.61 0.53
C ALA A 179 -5.12 14.30 -0.80
N GLU A 180 -3.88 14.77 -0.95
CA GLU A 180 -3.09 14.56 -2.18
C GLU A 180 -2.73 13.08 -2.35
N CYS A 181 -2.39 12.37 -1.26
CA CYS A 181 -2.18 10.93 -1.32
C CYS A 181 -3.42 10.19 -1.82
N ILE A 182 -4.60 10.45 -1.23
CA ILE A 182 -5.84 9.77 -1.63
C ILE A 182 -6.15 10.06 -3.10
N LYS A 183 -6.00 11.32 -3.54
CA LYS A 183 -6.18 11.72 -4.94
C LYS A 183 -5.29 10.90 -5.87
N GLN A 184 -3.98 10.78 -5.58
CA GLN A 184 -3.05 10.01 -6.41
C GLN A 184 -3.42 8.52 -6.47
N PHE A 185 -3.85 7.93 -5.36
CA PHE A 185 -4.33 6.54 -5.33
C PHE A 185 -5.51 6.31 -6.28
N TYR A 186 -6.49 7.23 -6.32
CA TYR A 186 -7.61 7.15 -7.25
C TYR A 186 -7.18 7.39 -8.69
N GLU A 187 -6.45 8.46 -8.98
CA GLU A 187 -6.03 8.83 -10.33
C GLU A 187 -5.23 7.70 -11.00
N MET A 188 -4.31 7.09 -10.24
CA MET A 188 -3.56 5.92 -10.68
C MET A 188 -4.47 4.72 -10.93
N ARG A 189 -5.31 4.33 -9.96
CA ARG A 189 -6.11 3.10 -10.08
C ARG A 189 -7.14 3.15 -11.20
N ILE A 190 -7.79 4.30 -11.37
CA ILE A 190 -8.73 4.54 -12.46
C ILE A 190 -8.02 4.40 -13.81
N THR A 191 -6.80 4.94 -13.92
CA THR A 191 -5.95 4.84 -15.12
C THR A 191 -5.50 3.40 -15.38
N GLU A 192 -5.01 2.72 -14.35
CA GLU A 192 -4.57 1.33 -14.39
C GLU A 192 -5.66 0.41 -14.93
N LEU A 193 -6.87 0.51 -14.38
CA LEU A 193 -7.98 -0.34 -14.77
C LEU A 193 -8.37 -0.11 -16.24
N GLN A 194 -8.39 1.14 -16.69
CA GLN A 194 -8.70 1.44 -18.10
C GLN A 194 -7.69 0.82 -19.06
N ALA A 195 -6.39 0.93 -18.77
CA ALA A 195 -5.34 0.43 -19.65
C ALA A 195 -5.20 -1.09 -19.59
N TYR A 196 -5.15 -1.66 -18.38
CA TYR A 196 -4.94 -3.11 -18.19
C TYR A 196 -6.09 -3.93 -18.77
N TRP A 197 -7.34 -3.51 -18.51
CA TRP A 197 -8.55 -4.17 -19.00
C TRP A 197 -9.03 -3.67 -20.35
N LYS A 198 -8.23 -2.83 -21.03
CA LYS A 198 -8.51 -2.30 -22.39
C LYS A 198 -9.92 -1.69 -22.50
N LEU A 199 -10.31 -0.94 -21.47
CA LEU A 199 -11.65 -0.33 -21.39
C LEU A 199 -11.82 0.87 -22.33
N ILE A 200 -10.72 1.35 -22.92
CA ILE A 200 -10.70 2.38 -23.94
C ILE A 200 -9.82 1.95 -25.12
N PRO A 201 -10.03 2.51 -26.33
CA PRO A 201 -9.17 2.24 -27.47
C PRO A 201 -7.71 2.63 -27.22
N SER A 202 -6.77 1.82 -27.71
CA SER A 202 -5.37 2.21 -27.77
C SER A 202 -5.14 3.28 -28.84
N THR A 203 -4.16 4.14 -28.60
CA THR A 203 -3.73 5.16 -29.57
C THR A 203 -2.62 4.65 -30.47
N THR A 204 -1.75 3.78 -29.95
CA THR A 204 -0.58 3.27 -30.66
C THR A 204 -0.17 1.91 -30.10
N PHE A 205 0.40 1.06 -30.94
CA PHE A 205 1.01 -0.21 -30.58
C PHE A 205 2.36 -0.33 -31.28
N ASN A 206 3.44 -0.49 -30.52
CA ASN A 206 4.80 -0.60 -31.05
C ASN A 206 5.52 -1.81 -30.45
N HIS A 207 6.33 -2.47 -31.28
CA HIS A 207 7.26 -3.52 -30.88
C HIS A 207 8.69 -2.95 -30.86
N PHE A 208 9.42 -3.17 -29.78
CA PHE A 208 10.79 -2.72 -29.63
C PHE A 208 11.74 -3.91 -29.46
N ILE A 209 12.92 -3.80 -30.07
CA ILE A 209 14.05 -4.72 -29.90
C ILE A 209 15.23 -3.91 -29.33
N CYS A 210 15.82 -4.42 -28.25
CA CYS A 210 16.93 -3.81 -27.54
C CYS A 210 18.29 -4.34 -27.99
N ASP A 211 19.37 -3.65 -27.60
CA ASP A 211 20.75 -3.99 -27.98
C ASP A 211 21.17 -5.42 -27.58
N ASP A 212 20.57 -5.99 -26.54
CA ASP A 212 20.79 -7.35 -26.06
C ASP A 212 19.81 -8.39 -26.64
N ASN A 213 19.00 -7.98 -27.62
CA ASN A 213 17.88 -8.72 -28.21
C ASN A 213 16.69 -8.95 -27.26
N THR A 214 16.62 -8.25 -26.12
CA THR A 214 15.38 -8.17 -25.37
C THR A 214 14.30 -7.51 -26.22
N GLU A 215 13.09 -8.06 -26.15
CA GLU A 215 11.93 -7.51 -26.86
C GLU A 215 10.84 -7.12 -25.87
N PHE A 216 10.11 -6.05 -26.19
CA PHE A 216 8.88 -5.70 -25.49
C PHE A 216 7.87 -5.04 -26.43
N PHE A 217 6.60 -5.10 -26.06
CA PHE A 217 5.53 -4.38 -26.75
C PHE A 217 5.02 -3.27 -25.85
N ILE A 218 4.75 -2.11 -26.44
CA ILE A 218 4.11 -1.00 -25.76
C ILE A 218 2.81 -0.64 -26.46
N THR A 219 1.75 -0.50 -25.67
CA THR A 219 0.44 -0.02 -26.14
C THR A 219 0.10 1.26 -25.40
N GLU A 220 -0.02 2.37 -26.12
CA GLU A 220 -0.34 3.68 -25.54
C GLU A 220 -1.86 3.90 -25.50
N TYR A 221 -2.34 4.60 -24.46
CA TYR A 221 -3.75 4.89 -24.24
C TYR A 221 -3.94 6.35 -23.81
N ALA A 222 -5.01 6.98 -24.30
CA ALA A 222 -5.45 8.31 -23.86
C ALA A 222 -6.36 8.22 -22.62
N THR A 223 -5.90 7.46 -21.62
CA THR A 223 -6.59 7.26 -20.33
C THR A 223 -6.78 8.56 -19.56
N LYS A 224 -7.75 8.53 -18.65
CA LYS A 224 -8.04 9.61 -17.70
C LYS A 224 -8.08 9.06 -16.29
N PRO A 225 -7.62 9.78 -15.26
CA PRO A 225 -7.09 11.15 -15.31
C PRO A 225 -5.68 11.27 -15.92
N LEU A 226 -4.89 10.21 -15.89
CA LEU A 226 -3.51 10.19 -16.37
C LEU A 226 -3.44 9.44 -17.70
N ALA A 227 -2.66 9.93 -18.65
CA ALA A 227 -2.32 9.16 -19.85
C ALA A 227 -1.39 7.99 -19.46
N SER A 228 -1.51 6.86 -20.14
CA SER A 228 -0.80 5.63 -19.77
C SER A 228 -0.38 4.80 -20.96
N ALA A 229 0.47 3.81 -20.69
CA ALA A 229 0.79 2.74 -21.60
C ALA A 229 0.78 1.39 -20.87
N THR A 230 0.46 0.31 -21.56
CA THR A 230 0.80 -1.04 -21.10
C THR A 230 2.11 -1.46 -21.75
N ILE A 231 2.95 -2.14 -20.97
CA ILE A 231 4.12 -2.84 -21.48
C ILE A 231 3.91 -4.35 -21.33
N ASP A 232 4.24 -5.11 -22.37
CA ASP A 232 4.32 -6.56 -22.35
C ASP A 232 5.78 -6.99 -22.51
N TYR A 233 6.35 -7.59 -21.48
CA TYR A 233 7.77 -7.97 -21.38
C TYR A 233 7.91 -9.30 -20.61
N GLU A 234 8.62 -10.28 -21.21
CA GLU A 234 8.83 -11.63 -20.64
C GLU A 234 7.53 -12.32 -20.15
N GLY A 235 6.43 -12.13 -20.89
CA GLY A 235 5.11 -12.69 -20.53
C GLY A 235 4.39 -11.95 -19.39
N ASN A 236 4.97 -10.86 -18.88
CA ASN A 236 4.35 -10.00 -17.88
C ASN A 236 3.78 -8.75 -18.52
N ARG A 237 2.64 -8.30 -18.00
CA ARG A 237 2.03 -7.01 -18.36
C ARG A 237 2.09 -6.05 -17.19
N ALA A 238 2.54 -4.82 -17.42
CA ALA A 238 2.45 -3.74 -16.46
C ALA A 238 1.78 -2.50 -17.08
N VAL A 239 1.13 -1.68 -16.24
CA VAL A 239 0.65 -0.35 -16.64
C VAL A 239 1.64 0.70 -16.14
N LEU A 240 1.97 1.65 -17.01
CA LEU A 240 2.82 2.78 -16.71
C LEU A 240 2.06 4.08 -17.01
N VAL A 241 2.24 5.09 -16.16
CA VAL A 241 1.61 6.41 -16.31
C VAL A 241 2.60 7.42 -16.87
N GLN A 242 2.13 8.31 -17.74
CA GLN A 242 2.95 9.33 -18.36
C GLN A 242 3.47 10.32 -17.31
N SER A 243 4.76 10.62 -17.36
CA SER A 243 5.43 11.59 -16.51
C SER A 243 5.99 12.74 -17.35
N ALA A 244 6.16 13.92 -16.73
CA ALA A 244 6.64 15.11 -17.41
C ALA A 244 8.11 14.97 -17.83
N THR A 245 8.41 15.27 -19.09
CA THR A 245 9.77 15.25 -19.67
C THR A 245 10.03 16.45 -20.55
N ALA A 246 11.28 16.90 -20.60
CA ALA A 246 11.69 18.00 -21.47
C ALA A 246 11.71 17.60 -22.96
N ASN A 247 11.94 16.32 -23.27
CA ASN A 247 11.94 15.77 -24.62
C ASN A 247 11.47 14.30 -24.59
N GLY A 248 10.78 13.85 -25.64
CA GLY A 248 10.18 12.53 -25.71
C GLY A 248 9.04 12.33 -24.71
N VAL A 249 8.55 11.10 -24.60
CA VAL A 249 7.45 10.71 -23.72
C VAL A 249 7.94 9.64 -22.76
N LYS A 250 7.92 9.90 -21.45
CA LYS A 250 8.31 8.92 -20.43
C LYS A 250 7.08 8.40 -19.72
N TYR A 251 7.00 7.08 -19.59
CA TYR A 251 6.03 6.40 -18.74
C TYR A 251 6.75 5.72 -17.58
N ILE A 252 6.14 5.75 -16.40
CA ILE A 252 6.67 5.18 -15.15
C ILE A 252 5.60 4.29 -14.53
N GLY A 253 5.96 3.08 -14.12
CA GLY A 253 5.08 2.13 -13.45
C GLY A 253 5.53 1.82 -12.03
N ALA A 254 4.92 0.78 -11.46
CA ALA A 254 5.33 0.24 -10.17
C ALA A 254 6.79 -0.26 -10.18
N ASN A 255 7.39 -0.38 -8.99
CA ASN A 255 8.78 -0.79 -8.80
C ASN A 255 9.80 0.04 -9.61
N ASP A 256 9.45 1.30 -9.87
CA ASP A 256 10.25 2.24 -10.66
C ASP A 256 10.58 1.74 -12.08
N SER A 257 9.76 0.84 -12.60
CA SER A 257 9.76 0.47 -14.03
C SER A 257 9.54 1.72 -14.88
N TYR A 258 10.25 1.84 -15.99
CA TYR A 258 10.01 2.95 -16.91
C TYR A 258 10.35 2.61 -18.35
N VAL A 259 9.69 3.33 -19.25
CA VAL A 259 10.04 3.40 -20.67
C VAL A 259 10.04 4.86 -21.09
N TRP A 260 11.09 5.28 -21.79
CA TRP A 260 11.23 6.63 -22.32
C TRP A 260 11.33 6.57 -23.84
N LEU A 261 10.27 6.99 -24.52
CA LEU A 261 10.14 6.99 -25.97
C LEU A 261 10.72 8.28 -26.58
N GLN A 262 11.57 8.11 -27.60
CA GLN A 262 12.24 9.18 -28.32
C GLN A 262 12.19 8.90 -29.83
N GLY A 263 11.03 9.15 -30.43
CA GLY A 263 10.77 8.82 -31.84
C GLY A 263 10.78 7.31 -32.05
N LYS A 264 11.73 6.82 -32.86
CA LYS A 264 11.91 5.38 -33.10
C LYS A 264 12.77 4.67 -32.05
N ASN A 265 13.32 5.39 -31.07
CA ASN A 265 14.17 4.82 -30.03
C ASN A 265 13.46 4.80 -28.67
N ALA A 266 13.88 3.91 -27.78
CA ALA A 266 13.43 3.86 -26.40
C ALA A 266 14.58 3.54 -25.43
N ALA A 267 14.47 4.05 -24.21
CA ALA A 267 15.20 3.54 -23.06
C ALA A 267 14.23 2.83 -22.12
N PHE A 268 14.53 1.60 -21.71
CA PHE A 268 13.64 0.74 -20.93
C PHE A 268 14.34 0.14 -19.72
N ALA A 269 13.68 0.13 -18.56
CA ALA A 269 14.09 -0.65 -17.40
C ALA A 269 12.85 -1.24 -16.71
N TRP A 270 12.90 -2.54 -16.36
CA TRP A 270 11.80 -3.21 -15.67
C TRP A 270 11.76 -2.91 -14.16
N ASP A 271 12.91 -2.64 -13.56
CA ASP A 271 13.06 -2.14 -12.20
C ASP A 271 14.44 -1.46 -12.05
N LEU A 272 14.66 -0.70 -10.98
CA LEU A 272 15.91 0.04 -10.75
C LEU A 272 17.15 -0.84 -10.54
N SER A 273 16.99 -2.14 -10.26
CA SER A 273 18.12 -3.06 -10.11
C SER A 273 18.64 -3.57 -11.45
N LYS A 274 17.89 -3.39 -12.53
CA LYS A 274 18.26 -3.83 -13.88
C LYS A 274 18.99 -2.73 -14.66
N PRO A 275 19.91 -3.12 -15.57
CA PRO A 275 20.51 -2.16 -16.49
C PRO A 275 19.43 -1.56 -17.39
N VAL A 276 19.63 -0.30 -17.77
CA VAL A 276 18.79 0.35 -18.77
C VAL A 276 19.10 -0.24 -20.14
N LEU A 277 18.06 -0.71 -20.82
CA LEU A 277 18.13 -1.21 -22.17
C LEU A 277 17.87 -0.07 -23.15
N HIS A 278 18.66 -0.03 -24.22
CA HIS A 278 18.46 0.87 -25.35
C HIS A 278 17.87 0.07 -26.51
N CYS A 279 16.78 0.58 -27.07
CA CYS A 279 15.93 -0.18 -27.97
C CYS A 279 15.45 0.67 -29.13
N ALA A 280 15.08 0.02 -30.24
CA ALA A 280 14.53 0.66 -31.41
C ALA A 280 13.22 -0.03 -31.85
N ILE A 281 12.31 0.74 -32.46
CA ILE A 281 11.09 0.21 -33.05
C ILE A 281 11.46 -0.79 -34.13
N GLN A 282 10.91 -1.99 -34.02
CA GLN A 282 10.89 -2.95 -35.11
C GLN A 282 9.72 -2.61 -36.02
N ASP A 283 10.01 -2.11 -37.23
CA ASP A 283 8.97 -1.87 -38.22
C ASP A 283 8.28 -3.22 -38.52
N LEU A 284 6.99 -3.35 -38.21
CA LEU A 284 6.19 -4.52 -38.58
C LEU A 284 6.21 -4.62 -40.11
N ILE A 285 6.96 -5.59 -40.65
CA ILE A 285 6.93 -5.87 -42.08
C ILE A 285 5.49 -6.24 -42.42
N SER A 286 4.83 -5.40 -43.23
CA SER A 286 3.52 -5.68 -43.79
C SER A 286 3.58 -6.99 -44.58
N SER A 287 3.17 -8.09 -43.95
CA SER A 287 2.93 -9.38 -44.60
C SER A 287 1.53 -9.43 -45.19
#